data_AF-A0A6G1G7T2-F1
#
_entry.id   AF-A0A6G1G7T2-F1
#
_cell.length_a   1.000
_cell.length_b   1.000
_cell.length_c   1.000
_cell.angle_alpha   90.00
_cell.angle_beta   90.00
_cell.angle_gamma   90.00
#
_symmetry.space_group_name_H-M   'P 1'
#
loop_
_entity.id
_entity.type
_entity.pdbx_description
1 polymer ?
#
loop_
_entity_poly.entity_id
_entity_poly.type
_entity_poly.pdbx_seq_one_letter_code
_entity_poly.pdbx_strand_id
1 'polypeptide(L)'
;MGLFSRKQSKQPLSSTDDSKSIQSNRSSSHKSPLSSINGQQFGMKSQNLLAEIPDIPLPRAPDPLIDPVKYLKSIYAVRERTRLVLETAKRNQLKHFTVDLGKFDDAVSYVVAIIKRDYGSDFASIPPHGRWQHFDVGGRPRVDQMMQTWPLSIDALERCRRLIDLFVVSVLLDAGAGSKWQYKSKENSRIYRRSEGLAVASLEMFKAGVFSNNPEQPFQVDSEGLSRITEAAMRKGLQVTDQNPIDGLEGRTQLLIKLSDALQNQAIFGVDSRPGNMLDYLLSHPTTHASSVPIIPLPTLWDLLMDGLGPIWPQTRTHIDGVPLGDAWPCSIMPSHPTHPWESIVPFHKLTQWLCYSIMVPMTKLLQVHFAGAELLTGLPEYRNGGLFVDTGLMTLKPDETQRGLEQYRANAERLGQPSMEVVPMFTADDDVIVEWRAATVGFLDELLIEVNKMLGLSGSDCLSLAQMLEAGSWKGGRELAEVSRPNTKEPPIMIFSDGTVF
;
A
#
# COMPACT_ATOMS: atom_id res chain seq x y z
N MET A 1 -66.88 4.37 29.41
CA MET A 1 -67.67 3.34 30.11
C MET A 1 -66.69 2.29 30.60
N GLY A 2 -66.69 2.01 31.92
CA GLY A 2 -65.91 0.93 32.54
C GLY A 2 -66.35 -0.46 32.05
N LEU A 3 -65.86 -1.59 32.52
CA LEU A 3 -65.15 -1.95 33.74
C LEU A 3 -64.42 -3.29 33.47
N PHE A 4 -63.26 -3.48 34.12
CA PHE A 4 -62.76 -4.70 34.78
C PHE A 4 -63.11 -6.11 34.23
N SER A 5 -62.10 -6.98 34.08
CA SER A 5 -61.80 -7.99 35.13
C SER A 5 -60.52 -8.79 34.86
N ARG A 6 -59.68 -8.89 35.90
CA ARG A 6 -58.56 -9.85 36.09
C ARG A 6 -59.08 -11.19 36.59
N LYS A 7 -58.34 -12.28 36.31
CA LYS A 7 -58.01 -13.42 37.23
C LYS A 7 -57.09 -14.38 36.48
N GLN A 8 -55.76 -14.37 36.70
CA GLN A 8 -54.96 -15.07 37.72
C GLN A 8 -54.99 -16.61 37.75
N SER A 9 -53.79 -17.16 37.48
CA SER A 9 -53.12 -18.35 38.02
C SER A 9 -53.71 -19.75 37.78
N LYS A 10 -52.90 -20.64 37.19
CA LYS A 10 -52.19 -21.72 37.89
C LYS A 10 -51.34 -22.55 36.90
N GLN A 11 -50.05 -22.63 37.16
CA GLN A 11 -49.21 -23.81 36.85
C GLN A 11 -49.36 -24.79 38.04
N PRO A 12 -49.20 -26.12 37.88
CA PRO A 12 -47.85 -26.68 37.72
C PRO A 12 -47.68 -28.04 36.98
N LEU A 13 -46.41 -28.29 36.65
CA LEU A 13 -45.66 -29.56 36.70
C LEU A 13 -45.88 -30.71 35.70
N SER A 14 -44.78 -30.96 34.98
CA SER A 14 -44.06 -32.22 34.76
C SER A 14 -44.56 -33.31 33.79
N SER A 15 -43.63 -33.59 32.87
CA SER A 15 -43.08 -34.90 32.45
C SER A 15 -43.69 -35.68 31.28
N THR A 16 -42.79 -35.88 30.31
CA THR A 16 -42.47 -37.09 29.52
C THR A 16 -43.25 -37.43 28.24
N ASP A 17 -42.40 -37.75 27.25
CA ASP A 17 -42.55 -38.57 26.04
C ASP A 17 -43.10 -38.00 24.72
N ASP A 18 -42.13 -37.74 23.83
CA ASP A 18 -41.96 -38.39 22.53
C ASP A 18 -43.19 -38.55 21.62
N SER A 19 -43.23 -37.77 20.54
CA SER A 19 -42.69 -38.18 19.22
C SER A 19 -43.38 -37.50 18.02
N LYS A 20 -42.54 -37.21 17.01
CA LYS A 20 -42.85 -36.97 15.58
C LYS A 20 -43.62 -35.69 15.20
N SER A 21 -42.91 -34.73 14.58
CA SER A 21 -42.81 -34.61 13.11
C SER A 21 -42.59 -33.16 12.60
N ILE A 22 -41.70 -33.06 11.61
CA ILE A 22 -41.72 -32.15 10.43
C ILE A 22 -41.18 -30.70 10.55
N GLN A 23 -40.24 -30.42 9.62
CA GLN A 23 -39.82 -29.14 9.01
C GLN A 23 -39.01 -28.12 9.83
N SER A 24 -37.75 -27.88 9.46
CA SER A 24 -37.37 -26.94 8.37
C SER A 24 -35.90 -26.49 8.49
N ASN A 25 -35.29 -26.29 7.33
CA ASN A 25 -33.94 -25.78 7.11
C ASN A 25 -33.61 -24.53 7.94
N ARG A 26 -32.48 -24.58 8.67
CA ARG A 26 -31.76 -23.38 9.10
C ARG A 26 -30.27 -23.53 8.80
N SER A 27 -29.79 -22.62 7.96
CA SER A 27 -28.40 -22.28 7.69
C SER A 27 -27.63 -22.00 9.00
N SER A 28 -26.62 -22.82 9.28
CA SER A 28 -25.73 -22.67 10.42
C SER A 28 -24.65 -21.62 10.15
N SER A 29 -24.70 -20.54 10.89
CA SER A 29 -23.60 -19.61 11.13
C SER A 29 -22.46 -20.35 11.85
N HIS A 30 -21.39 -20.69 11.14
CA HIS A 30 -20.20 -21.26 11.76
C HIS A 30 -19.31 -20.16 12.34
N LYS A 31 -19.45 -19.94 13.66
CA LYS A 31 -18.39 -19.39 14.50
C LYS A 31 -17.27 -20.43 14.59
N SER A 32 -16.07 -20.08 14.11
CA SER A 32 -14.88 -20.91 14.30
C SER A 32 -14.37 -20.76 15.74
N PRO A 33 -14.05 -21.85 16.45
CA PRO A 33 -13.50 -21.78 17.80
C PRO A 33 -12.01 -21.45 17.75
N LEU A 34 -11.60 -20.51 18.60
CA LEU A 34 -10.20 -20.23 18.94
C LEU A 34 -9.59 -21.48 19.57
N SER A 35 -8.64 -22.11 18.87
CA SER A 35 -7.76 -23.12 19.45
C SER A 35 -6.47 -22.44 19.87
N SER A 36 -6.23 -22.42 21.17
CA SER A 36 -4.98 -22.03 21.81
C SER A 36 -3.89 -23.04 21.44
N ILE A 37 -3.01 -22.66 20.51
CA ILE A 37 -1.73 -23.32 20.29
C ILE A 37 -0.65 -22.36 20.78
N ASN A 38 0.10 -22.82 21.79
CA ASN A 38 1.32 -22.17 22.29
C ASN A 38 2.35 -22.08 21.17
N GLY A 39 2.26 -21.04 20.33
CA GLY A 39 3.39 -20.50 19.62
C GLY A 39 4.05 -19.47 20.52
N GLN A 40 5.35 -19.61 20.78
CA GLN A 40 6.15 -18.53 21.36
C GLN A 40 6.02 -17.31 20.43
N GLN A 41 5.10 -16.41 20.78
CA GLN A 41 5.02 -15.09 20.21
C GLN A 41 6.27 -14.34 20.65
N PHE A 42 7.11 -13.98 19.69
CA PHE A 42 8.01 -12.84 19.83
C PHE A 42 7.15 -11.58 19.88
N GLY A 43 6.47 -11.38 21.02
CA GLY A 43 5.95 -10.08 21.38
C GLY A 43 7.15 -9.19 21.65
N MET A 44 7.32 -8.15 20.83
CA MET A 44 8.24 -7.05 21.12
C MET A 44 7.77 -6.36 22.40
N LYS A 45 8.15 -6.90 23.55
CA LYS A 45 8.47 -6.05 24.69
C LYS A 45 9.82 -5.44 24.36
N SER A 46 9.81 -4.28 23.70
CA SER A 46 10.94 -3.36 23.75
C SER A 46 11.07 -2.91 25.21
N GLN A 47 11.73 -3.73 26.03
CA GLN A 47 12.18 -3.30 27.33
C GLN A 47 13.32 -2.31 27.11
N ASN A 48 12.96 -1.02 27.07
CA ASN A 48 13.72 0.15 27.53
C ASN A 48 15.23 -0.03 27.76
N LEU A 49 15.99 -0.29 26.69
CA LEU A 49 17.43 -0.05 26.60
C LEU A 49 17.85 0.36 25.19
N LEU A 50 16.98 1.03 24.43
CA LEU A 50 17.46 1.83 23.32
C LEU A 50 18.16 3.03 23.96
N ALA A 51 19.50 3.03 23.95
CA ALA A 51 20.24 4.28 24.01
C ALA A 51 19.53 5.27 23.08
N GLU A 52 19.26 6.50 23.55
CA GLU A 52 18.62 7.53 22.73
C GLU A 52 19.29 7.53 21.35
N ILE A 53 18.54 7.13 20.33
CA ILE A 53 19.07 7.09 18.96
C ILE A 53 19.46 8.53 18.67
N PRO A 54 20.74 8.81 18.37
CA PRO A 54 21.20 10.18 18.21
C PRO A 54 20.39 10.86 17.12
N ASP A 55 19.92 12.07 17.41
CA ASP A 55 19.30 12.93 16.41
C ASP A 55 20.35 13.28 15.36
N ILE A 56 20.21 12.70 14.17
CA ILE A 56 21.14 12.93 13.06
C ILE A 56 20.56 13.96 12.11
N PRO A 57 21.35 14.99 11.72
CA PRO A 57 20.86 16.02 10.82
C PRO A 57 20.54 15.43 9.45
N LEU A 58 19.30 15.61 9.00
CA LEU A 58 18.88 15.16 7.68
C LEU A 58 19.38 16.11 6.58
N PRO A 59 19.75 15.61 5.38
CA PRO A 59 20.03 16.45 4.23
C PRO A 59 18.84 17.35 3.92
N ARG A 60 19.07 18.64 3.66
CA ARG A 60 17.99 19.58 3.32
C ARG A 60 17.38 19.24 1.95
N ALA A 61 16.13 19.64 1.76
CA ALA A 61 15.50 19.59 0.44
C ALA A 61 16.35 20.37 -0.59
N PRO A 62 16.48 19.88 -1.83
CA PRO A 62 17.11 20.62 -2.91
C PRO A 62 16.41 21.96 -3.15
N ASP A 63 17.17 23.00 -3.52
CA ASP A 63 16.59 24.30 -3.85
C ASP A 63 15.92 24.25 -5.23
N PRO A 64 14.59 24.41 -5.32
CA PRO A 64 13.88 24.33 -6.60
C PRO A 64 14.19 25.48 -7.56
N LEU A 65 14.77 26.59 -7.10
CA LEU A 65 15.23 27.67 -7.98
C LEU A 65 16.55 27.34 -8.67
N ILE A 66 17.31 26.36 -8.13
CA ILE A 66 18.59 25.90 -8.70
C ILE A 66 18.38 24.60 -9.47
N ASP A 67 17.68 23.63 -8.89
CA ASP A 67 17.44 22.30 -9.47
C ASP A 67 16.00 21.83 -9.17
N PRO A 68 15.01 22.28 -9.96
CA PRO A 68 13.61 21.90 -9.76
C PRO A 68 13.38 20.41 -10.00
N VAL A 69 14.18 19.76 -10.84
CA VAL A 69 14.08 18.31 -11.10
C VAL A 69 14.43 17.54 -9.84
N LYS A 70 15.59 17.82 -9.23
CA LYS A 70 16.01 17.14 -8.00
C LYS A 70 15.06 17.44 -6.85
N TYR A 71 14.58 18.67 -6.74
CA TYR A 71 13.55 19.02 -5.77
C TYR A 71 12.28 18.17 -5.94
N LEU A 72 11.67 18.16 -7.13
CA LEU A 72 10.44 17.42 -7.39
C LEU A 72 10.60 15.90 -7.29
N LYS A 73 11.82 15.37 -7.44
CA LYS A 73 12.15 13.97 -7.18
C LYS A 73 12.40 13.65 -5.70
N SER A 74 12.60 14.64 -4.84
CA SER A 74 12.87 14.43 -3.42
C SER A 74 11.61 14.05 -2.62
N ILE A 75 11.78 13.35 -1.50
CA ILE A 75 10.68 13.00 -0.60
C ILE A 75 10.03 14.25 0.02
N TYR A 76 10.81 15.31 0.23
CA TYR A 76 10.34 16.57 0.80
C TYR A 76 9.25 17.23 -0.05
N ALA A 77 9.46 17.25 -1.37
CA ALA A 77 8.54 17.91 -2.29
C ALA A 77 7.14 17.31 -2.25
N VAL A 78 6.97 16.01 -1.97
CA VAL A 78 5.64 15.37 -1.90
C VAL A 78 4.76 16.10 -0.88
N ARG A 79 5.21 16.24 0.37
CA ARG A 79 4.44 16.90 1.42
C ARG A 79 4.37 18.42 1.21
N GLU A 80 5.45 19.05 0.75
CA GLU A 80 5.47 20.50 0.53
C GLU A 80 4.50 20.96 -0.56
N ARG A 81 4.44 20.25 -1.69
CA ARG A 81 3.52 20.59 -2.79
C ARG A 81 2.08 20.24 -2.44
N THR A 82 1.83 19.06 -1.86
CA THR A 82 0.46 18.63 -1.50
C THR A 82 -0.15 19.49 -0.39
N ARG A 83 0.66 20.11 0.48
CA ARG A 83 0.19 21.09 1.47
C ARG A 83 -0.56 22.26 0.83
N LEU A 84 -0.14 22.74 -0.35
CA LEU A 84 -0.84 23.83 -1.04
C LEU A 84 -2.27 23.42 -1.44
N VAL A 85 -2.44 22.18 -1.88
CA VAL A 85 -3.75 21.61 -2.21
C VAL A 85 -4.57 21.40 -0.94
N LEU A 86 -3.97 20.90 0.15
CA LEU A 86 -4.66 20.74 1.44
C LEU A 86 -5.20 22.06 1.97
N GLU A 87 -4.41 23.13 1.93
CA GLU A 87 -4.85 24.45 2.39
C GLU A 87 -6.00 25.01 1.55
N THR A 88 -6.03 24.67 0.26
CA THR A 88 -7.14 24.99 -0.64
C THR A 88 -8.37 24.12 -0.32
N ALA A 89 -8.16 22.84 0.00
CA ALA A 89 -9.20 21.89 0.40
C ALA A 89 -9.89 22.31 1.69
N LYS A 90 -9.14 22.73 2.72
CA LYS A 90 -9.68 23.22 3.99
C LYS A 90 -10.58 24.45 3.84
N ARG A 91 -10.43 25.20 2.75
CA ARG A 91 -11.27 26.36 2.41
C ARG A 91 -12.43 26.01 1.48
N ASN A 92 -12.60 24.72 1.14
CA ASN A 92 -13.55 24.24 0.15
C ASN A 92 -13.39 24.96 -1.21
N GLN A 93 -12.14 25.14 -1.65
CA GLN A 93 -11.78 25.87 -2.88
C GLN A 93 -11.12 24.97 -3.93
N LEU A 94 -11.16 23.65 -3.75
CA LEU A 94 -10.69 22.71 -4.77
C LEU A 94 -11.46 22.90 -6.08
N LYS A 95 -10.79 22.63 -7.20
CA LYS A 95 -11.38 22.79 -8.52
C LYS A 95 -12.39 21.71 -8.83
N HIS A 96 -12.07 20.45 -8.54
CA HIS A 96 -12.87 19.28 -8.93
C HIS A 96 -13.71 18.71 -7.80
N PHE A 97 -13.37 19.02 -6.55
CA PHE A 97 -14.08 18.50 -5.38
C PHE A 97 -14.72 19.61 -4.53
N THR A 98 -15.83 19.27 -3.90
CA THR A 98 -16.35 19.98 -2.74
C THR A 98 -15.86 19.27 -1.48
N VAL A 99 -15.41 20.03 -0.50
CA VAL A 99 -14.91 19.53 0.79
C VAL A 99 -15.87 19.94 1.90
N ASP A 100 -16.35 18.97 2.67
CA ASP A 100 -17.14 19.17 3.88
C ASP A 100 -16.31 18.76 5.10
N LEU A 101 -15.64 19.72 5.74
CA LEU A 101 -14.86 19.45 6.95
C LEU A 101 -15.72 18.96 8.13
N GLY A 102 -17.05 19.18 8.10
CA GLY A 102 -17.97 18.59 9.08
C GLY A 102 -18.01 17.05 9.00
N LYS A 103 -17.53 16.46 7.90
CA LYS A 103 -17.39 15.01 7.69
C LYS A 103 -16.02 14.47 8.03
N PHE A 104 -15.08 15.31 8.47
CA PHE A 104 -13.77 14.84 8.87
C PHE A 104 -13.83 13.96 10.11
N ASP A 105 -14.64 14.34 11.11
CA ASP A 105 -14.85 13.55 12.34
C ASP A 105 -15.47 12.18 12.06
N ASP A 106 -16.31 12.05 11.02
CA ASP A 106 -16.86 10.77 10.57
C ASP A 106 -15.74 9.84 10.06
N ALA A 107 -14.79 10.38 9.28
CA ALA A 107 -13.62 9.64 8.80
C ALA A 107 -12.68 9.21 9.95
N VAL A 108 -12.39 10.14 10.88
CA VAL A 108 -11.57 9.85 12.07
C VAL A 108 -12.22 8.74 12.91
N SER A 109 -13.52 8.89 13.22
CA SER A 109 -14.26 7.94 14.03
C SER A 109 -14.30 6.55 13.39
N TYR A 110 -14.48 6.47 12.08
CA TYR A 110 -14.47 5.22 11.33
C TYR A 110 -13.10 4.52 11.40
N VAL A 111 -12.01 5.26 11.19
CA VAL A 111 -10.64 4.71 11.26
C VAL A 111 -10.31 4.24 12.67
N VAL A 112 -10.63 5.04 13.70
CA VAL A 112 -10.45 4.65 15.11
C VAL A 112 -11.24 3.39 15.46
N ALA A 113 -12.48 3.28 14.97
CA ALA A 113 -13.32 2.11 15.21
C ALA A 113 -12.69 0.83 14.63
N ILE A 114 -12.11 0.88 13.42
CA ILE A 114 -11.40 -0.25 12.82
C ILE A 114 -10.15 -0.62 13.62
N ILE A 115 -9.33 0.37 13.97
CA ILE A 115 -8.10 0.15 14.74
C ILE A 115 -8.44 -0.52 16.08
N LYS A 116 -9.42 0.02 16.83
CA LYS A 116 -9.86 -0.57 18.10
C LYS A 116 -10.48 -1.96 17.93
N ARG A 117 -11.22 -2.20 16.86
CA ARG A 117 -11.81 -3.52 16.57
C ARG A 117 -10.74 -4.60 16.44
N ASP A 118 -9.65 -4.28 15.73
CA ASP A 118 -8.66 -5.28 15.33
C ASP A 118 -7.51 -5.42 16.33
N TYR A 119 -7.17 -4.34 17.05
CA TYR A 119 -6.02 -4.31 17.97
C TYR A 119 -6.39 -4.05 19.43
N GLY A 120 -7.67 -3.74 19.73
CA GLY A 120 -8.11 -3.44 21.08
C GLY A 120 -7.38 -2.21 21.64
N SER A 121 -6.54 -2.43 22.65
CA SER A 121 -5.66 -1.43 23.26
C SER A 121 -4.17 -1.68 22.99
N ASP A 122 -3.81 -2.74 22.27
CA ASP A 122 -2.42 -3.11 21.97
C ASP A 122 -1.95 -2.47 20.66
N PHE A 123 -1.93 -1.14 20.63
CA PHE A 123 -1.56 -0.37 19.43
C PHE A 123 -0.09 -0.55 19.04
N ALA A 124 0.78 -0.86 20.01
CA ALA A 124 2.19 -1.16 19.75
C ALA A 124 2.39 -2.41 18.89
N SER A 125 1.43 -3.34 18.88
CA SER A 125 1.47 -4.53 18.03
C SER A 125 1.12 -4.26 16.56
N ILE A 126 0.61 -3.05 16.23
CA ILE A 126 0.30 -2.67 14.85
C ILE A 126 1.61 -2.61 14.07
N PRO A 127 1.78 -3.44 13.04
CA PRO A 127 2.98 -3.38 12.22
C PRO A 127 2.94 -2.14 11.32
N PRO A 128 4.10 -1.62 10.88
CA PRO A 128 4.13 -0.59 9.86
C PRO A 128 3.54 -1.13 8.55
N HIS A 129 2.81 -0.28 7.81
CA HIS A 129 2.33 -0.60 6.47
C HIS A 129 3.50 -0.98 5.56
N GLY A 130 3.35 -2.09 4.83
CA GLY A 130 4.40 -2.61 3.96
C GLY A 130 4.00 -3.92 3.27
N ARG A 131 4.86 -4.38 2.37
CA ARG A 131 4.60 -5.63 1.65
C ARG A 131 4.64 -6.87 2.53
N TRP A 132 5.32 -6.82 3.69
CA TRP A 132 5.43 -7.94 4.62
C TRP A 132 4.06 -8.48 5.04
N GLN A 133 3.15 -7.61 5.44
CA GLN A 133 1.82 -7.96 5.94
C GLN A 133 0.98 -8.64 4.86
N HIS A 134 1.19 -8.27 3.60
CA HIS A 134 0.52 -8.88 2.45
C HIS A 134 0.97 -10.33 2.22
N PHE A 135 2.25 -10.65 2.41
CA PHE A 135 2.71 -12.05 2.38
C PHE A 135 2.05 -12.88 3.49
N ASP A 136 1.75 -12.24 4.62
CA ASP A 136 1.20 -12.90 5.79
C ASP A 136 -0.33 -13.05 5.78
N VAL A 137 -0.97 -12.70 4.65
CA VAL A 137 -2.42 -12.76 4.47
C VAL A 137 -3.02 -14.12 4.83
N GLY A 138 -4.13 -14.08 5.59
CA GLY A 138 -4.80 -15.27 6.10
C GLY A 138 -4.14 -15.87 7.35
N GLY A 139 -3.32 -15.08 8.06
CA GLY A 139 -2.72 -15.43 9.35
C GLY A 139 -1.57 -16.44 9.22
N ARG A 140 -0.80 -16.35 8.14
CA ARG A 140 0.27 -17.31 7.81
C ARG A 140 1.59 -16.56 7.71
N PRO A 141 2.57 -16.76 8.59
CA PRO A 141 3.83 -15.99 8.57
C PRO A 141 4.76 -16.51 7.46
N ARG A 142 4.42 -16.24 6.20
CA ARG A 142 5.03 -16.91 5.04
C ARG A 142 6.47 -16.48 4.82
N VAL A 143 6.80 -15.24 5.14
CA VAL A 143 8.18 -14.74 5.07
C VAL A 143 9.04 -15.47 6.09
N ASP A 144 8.57 -15.57 7.34
CA ASP A 144 9.30 -16.28 8.41
C ASP A 144 9.44 -17.77 8.09
N GLN A 145 8.37 -18.42 7.62
CA GLN A 145 8.41 -19.81 7.18
C GLN A 145 9.40 -20.03 6.03
N MET A 146 9.47 -19.12 5.06
CA MET A 146 10.48 -19.19 4.00
C MET A 146 11.89 -19.04 4.57
N MET A 147 12.12 -18.05 5.42
CA MET A 147 13.44 -17.83 6.04
C MET A 147 13.91 -19.02 6.88
N GLN A 148 12.99 -19.74 7.53
CA GLN A 148 13.31 -20.96 8.30
C GLN A 148 13.82 -22.10 7.42
N THR A 149 13.53 -22.09 6.11
CA THR A 149 14.06 -23.11 5.18
C THR A 149 15.51 -22.85 4.78
N TRP A 150 16.04 -21.65 5.03
CA TRP A 150 17.41 -21.31 4.65
C TRP A 150 18.43 -21.84 5.66
N PRO A 151 19.59 -22.36 5.20
CA PRO A 151 20.64 -22.86 6.08
C PRO A 151 21.06 -21.84 7.16
N LEU A 152 21.47 -22.34 8.32
CA LEU A 152 22.01 -21.50 9.41
C LEU A 152 23.30 -20.77 9.00
N SER A 153 24.00 -21.24 7.97
CA SER A 153 25.18 -20.58 7.39
C SER A 153 24.84 -19.30 6.63
N ILE A 154 23.57 -19.06 6.29
CA ILE A 154 23.14 -17.79 5.68
C ILE A 154 22.92 -16.78 6.81
N ASP A 155 23.79 -15.79 6.87
CA ASP A 155 23.79 -14.74 7.89
C ASP A 155 22.61 -13.75 7.74
N ALA A 156 22.41 -12.89 8.73
CA ALA A 156 21.32 -11.92 8.73
C ALA A 156 21.39 -10.93 7.55
N LEU A 157 22.59 -10.63 7.06
CA LEU A 157 22.81 -9.69 5.97
C LEU A 157 22.30 -10.27 4.65
N GLU A 158 22.71 -11.49 4.31
CA GLU A 158 22.23 -12.19 3.12
C GLU A 158 20.73 -12.53 3.22
N ARG A 159 20.23 -12.88 4.41
CA ARG A 159 18.78 -13.03 4.63
C ARG A 159 18.04 -11.74 4.28
N CYS A 160 18.56 -10.60 4.70
CA CYS A 160 17.98 -9.30 4.38
C CYS A 160 18.05 -9.00 2.88
N ARG A 161 19.17 -9.28 2.19
CA ARG A 161 19.28 -9.13 0.72
C ARG A 161 18.22 -9.93 -0.02
N ARG A 162 18.03 -11.21 0.35
CA ARG A 162 17.00 -12.08 -0.25
C ARG A 162 15.57 -11.58 -0.01
N LEU A 163 15.31 -10.98 1.14
CA LEU A 163 14.01 -10.34 1.39
C LEU A 163 13.83 -9.07 0.56
N ILE A 164 14.86 -8.24 0.42
CA ILE A 164 14.81 -7.06 -0.45
C ILE A 164 14.55 -7.48 -1.90
N ASP A 165 15.23 -8.53 -2.40
CA ASP A 165 14.97 -9.12 -3.71
C ASP A 165 13.48 -9.44 -3.90
N LEU A 166 12.91 -10.24 -3.00
CA LEU A 166 11.49 -10.61 -3.02
C LEU A 166 10.57 -9.38 -2.96
N PHE A 167 10.88 -8.43 -2.09
CA PHE A 167 10.03 -7.27 -1.83
C PHE A 167 10.02 -6.33 -3.03
N VAL A 168 11.17 -6.10 -3.67
CA VAL A 168 11.29 -5.27 -4.89
C VAL A 168 10.42 -5.84 -6.00
N VAL A 169 10.60 -7.11 -6.39
CA VAL A 169 9.79 -7.69 -7.47
C VAL A 169 8.32 -7.77 -7.09
N SER A 170 8.01 -8.07 -5.83
CA SER A 170 6.62 -8.15 -5.40
C SER A 170 5.92 -6.79 -5.37
N VAL A 171 6.61 -5.71 -5.04
CA VAL A 171 6.06 -4.35 -5.05
C VAL A 171 5.84 -3.87 -6.49
N LEU A 172 6.79 -4.14 -7.40
CA LEU A 172 6.63 -3.80 -8.81
C LEU A 172 5.49 -4.59 -9.50
N LEU A 173 5.18 -5.79 -9.00
CA LEU A 173 4.02 -6.56 -9.43
C LEU A 173 2.70 -6.11 -8.80
N ASP A 174 2.72 -5.14 -7.88
CA ASP A 174 1.55 -4.71 -7.11
C ASP A 174 0.78 -3.53 -7.74
N ALA A 175 0.66 -3.51 -9.07
CA ALA A 175 -0.32 -2.62 -9.71
C ALA A 175 -1.72 -3.22 -9.54
N GLY A 176 -2.80 -2.47 -9.79
CA GLY A 176 -4.16 -3.02 -9.73
C GLY A 176 -4.31 -4.35 -10.49
N ALA A 177 -4.93 -5.36 -9.86
CA ALA A 177 -5.13 -6.69 -10.46
C ALA A 177 -6.47 -6.85 -11.20
N GLY A 178 -7.21 -5.75 -11.38
CA GLY A 178 -8.62 -5.81 -11.81
C GLY A 178 -9.53 -6.48 -10.77
N SER A 179 -10.83 -6.50 -11.05
CA SER A 179 -11.85 -7.08 -10.16
C SER A 179 -12.05 -8.59 -10.36
N LYS A 180 -11.56 -9.15 -11.48
CA LYS A 180 -11.76 -10.55 -11.86
C LYS A 180 -10.64 -11.48 -11.39
N TRP A 181 -9.40 -11.01 -11.43
CA TRP A 181 -8.25 -11.86 -11.13
C TRP A 181 -8.28 -12.39 -9.70
N GLN A 182 -7.95 -13.67 -9.56
CA GLN A 182 -7.81 -14.34 -8.28
C GLN A 182 -6.65 -15.33 -8.30
N TYR A 183 -6.00 -15.49 -7.15
CA TYR A 183 -4.88 -16.39 -6.97
C TYR A 183 -5.24 -17.52 -6.02
N LYS A 184 -5.11 -18.77 -6.47
CA LYS A 184 -5.28 -19.93 -5.60
C LYS A 184 -3.92 -20.38 -5.05
N SER A 185 -3.67 -20.16 -3.76
CA SER A 185 -2.38 -20.51 -3.15
C SER A 185 -2.11 -22.01 -3.20
N LYS A 186 -0.89 -22.40 -3.57
CA LYS A 186 -0.45 -23.81 -3.56
C LYS A 186 -0.34 -24.37 -2.15
N GLU A 187 -0.06 -23.52 -1.17
CA GLU A 187 0.12 -23.91 0.23
C GLU A 187 -1.16 -24.49 0.84
N ASN A 188 -2.31 -23.85 0.59
CA ASN A 188 -3.56 -24.14 1.33
C ASN A 188 -4.83 -24.13 0.47
N SER A 189 -4.71 -23.99 -0.86
CA SER A 189 -5.83 -23.89 -1.80
C SER A 189 -6.81 -22.73 -1.56
N ARG A 190 -6.50 -21.79 -0.65
CA ARG A 190 -7.32 -20.58 -0.45
C ARG A 190 -7.14 -19.63 -1.62
N ILE A 191 -8.21 -18.88 -1.87
CA ILE A 191 -8.25 -17.86 -2.91
C ILE A 191 -7.96 -16.49 -2.29
N TYR A 192 -6.97 -15.81 -2.85
CA TYR A 192 -6.60 -14.44 -2.54
C TYR A 192 -6.80 -13.57 -3.79
N ARG A 193 -6.98 -12.26 -3.61
CA ARG A 193 -7.27 -11.30 -4.70
C ARG A 193 -6.46 -10.03 -4.51
N ARG A 194 -6.44 -9.16 -5.52
CA ARG A 194 -5.79 -7.84 -5.46
C ARG A 194 -4.34 -7.96 -4.93
N SER A 195 -3.88 -6.99 -4.14
CA SER A 195 -2.51 -6.91 -3.62
C SER A 195 -2.09 -8.13 -2.81
N GLU A 196 -2.98 -8.67 -1.97
CA GLU A 196 -2.72 -9.86 -1.18
C GLU A 196 -2.51 -11.11 -2.05
N GLY A 197 -3.33 -11.28 -3.09
CA GLY A 197 -3.14 -12.37 -4.07
C GLY A 197 -1.82 -12.24 -4.81
N LEU A 198 -1.47 -11.01 -5.23
CA LEU A 198 -0.20 -10.72 -5.89
C LEU A 198 1.01 -11.00 -4.99
N ALA A 199 0.89 -10.78 -3.68
CA ALA A 199 1.95 -11.07 -2.72
C ALA A 199 2.19 -12.58 -2.59
N VAL A 200 1.12 -13.36 -2.49
CA VAL A 200 1.25 -14.83 -2.44
C VAL A 200 1.82 -15.35 -3.77
N ALA A 201 1.36 -14.82 -4.90
CA ALA A 201 1.83 -15.22 -6.22
C ALA A 201 3.33 -14.93 -6.42
N SER A 202 3.77 -13.70 -6.15
CA SER A 202 5.17 -13.28 -6.29
C SER A 202 6.08 -14.07 -5.35
N LEU A 203 5.65 -14.35 -4.11
CA LEU A 203 6.38 -15.20 -3.18
C LEU A 203 6.52 -16.62 -3.74
N GLU A 204 5.45 -17.24 -4.22
CA GLU A 204 5.51 -18.60 -4.78
C GLU A 204 6.38 -18.67 -6.05
N MET A 205 6.39 -17.62 -6.87
CA MET A 205 7.29 -17.49 -8.03
C MET A 205 8.76 -17.33 -7.60
N PHE A 206 9.01 -16.51 -6.58
CA PHE A 206 10.34 -16.33 -5.99
C PHE A 206 10.87 -17.65 -5.41
N LYS A 207 10.08 -18.35 -4.61
CA LYS A 207 10.45 -19.69 -4.08
C LYS A 207 10.74 -20.72 -5.17
N ALA A 208 10.18 -20.54 -6.36
CA ALA A 208 10.40 -21.40 -7.52
C ALA A 208 11.58 -20.96 -8.41
N GLY A 209 12.32 -19.91 -8.03
CA GLY A 209 13.47 -19.42 -8.79
C GLY A 209 13.11 -18.70 -10.09
N VAL A 210 11.86 -18.25 -10.26
CA VAL A 210 11.41 -17.61 -11.51
C VAL A 210 12.20 -16.35 -11.86
N PHE A 211 12.75 -15.68 -10.85
CA PHE A 211 13.46 -14.40 -11.00
C PHE A 211 14.99 -14.53 -10.91
N SER A 212 15.53 -15.74 -10.75
CA SER A 212 16.98 -15.97 -10.62
C SER A 212 17.54 -16.67 -11.85
N ASN A 213 18.78 -16.33 -12.22
CA ASN A 213 19.53 -17.07 -13.22
C ASN A 213 20.17 -18.36 -12.67
N ASN A 214 20.32 -18.51 -11.36
CA ASN A 214 20.98 -19.66 -10.76
C ASN A 214 19.96 -20.65 -10.14
N PRO A 215 19.77 -21.85 -10.72
CA PRO A 215 18.85 -22.86 -10.17
C PRO A 215 19.19 -23.33 -8.75
N GLU A 216 20.45 -23.20 -8.32
CA GLU A 216 20.89 -23.54 -6.96
C GLU A 216 20.59 -22.42 -5.94
N GLN A 217 20.25 -21.21 -6.41
CA GLN A 217 19.88 -20.06 -5.57
C GLN A 217 18.48 -19.55 -5.94
N PRO A 218 17.41 -20.35 -5.71
CA PRO A 218 16.06 -19.95 -6.11
C PRO A 218 15.55 -18.71 -5.36
N PHE A 219 16.03 -18.46 -4.14
CA PHE A 219 15.62 -17.33 -3.31
C PHE A 219 16.42 -16.06 -3.61
N GLN A 220 16.51 -15.70 -4.89
CA GLN A 220 17.26 -14.57 -5.40
C GLN A 220 16.51 -13.91 -6.56
N VAL A 221 16.74 -12.61 -6.73
CA VAL A 221 16.42 -11.86 -7.95
C VAL A 221 17.73 -11.29 -8.48
N ASP A 222 17.99 -11.49 -9.77
CA ASP A 222 19.17 -10.90 -10.44
C ASP A 222 18.81 -10.42 -11.84
N SER A 223 19.61 -9.48 -12.36
CA SER A 223 19.41 -8.90 -13.68
C SER A 223 19.29 -9.95 -14.79
N GLU A 224 20.15 -10.97 -14.78
CA GLU A 224 20.13 -12.00 -15.82
C GLU A 224 18.84 -12.85 -15.76
N GLY A 225 18.39 -13.23 -14.57
CA GLY A 225 17.13 -13.93 -14.35
C GLY A 225 15.93 -13.13 -14.82
N LEU A 226 15.89 -11.83 -14.48
CA LEU A 226 14.83 -10.92 -14.89
C LEU A 226 14.77 -10.70 -16.42
N SER A 227 15.92 -10.57 -17.08
CA SER A 227 15.98 -10.36 -18.54
C SER A 227 15.43 -11.54 -19.35
N ARG A 228 15.36 -12.74 -18.75
CA ARG A 228 14.84 -13.97 -19.36
C ARG A 228 13.35 -14.21 -19.07
N ILE A 229 12.70 -13.34 -18.30
CA ILE A 229 11.28 -13.47 -18.01
C ILE A 229 10.47 -13.29 -19.29
N THR A 230 9.45 -14.13 -19.44
CA THR A 230 8.51 -14.08 -20.56
C THR A 230 7.10 -13.87 -20.04
N GLU A 231 6.22 -13.33 -20.90
CA GLU A 231 4.79 -13.23 -20.57
C GLU A 231 4.22 -14.61 -20.25
N ALA A 232 4.66 -15.68 -20.92
CA ALA A 232 4.23 -17.04 -20.65
C ALA A 232 4.60 -17.52 -19.22
N ALA A 233 5.81 -17.20 -18.76
CA ALA A 233 6.23 -17.49 -17.39
C ALA A 233 5.41 -16.69 -16.37
N MET A 234 5.18 -15.40 -16.62
CA MET A 234 4.34 -14.55 -15.79
C MET A 234 2.89 -15.03 -15.75
N ARG A 235 2.31 -15.37 -16.89
CA ARG A 235 0.96 -15.94 -17.03
C ARG A 235 0.80 -17.20 -16.20
N LYS A 236 1.77 -18.11 -16.26
CA LYS A 236 1.78 -19.33 -15.45
C LYS A 236 1.91 -19.03 -13.95
N GLY A 237 2.84 -18.15 -13.57
CA GLY A 237 3.11 -17.78 -12.18
C GLY A 237 1.92 -17.07 -11.52
N LEU A 238 1.25 -16.20 -12.25
CA LEU A 238 0.07 -15.43 -11.83
C LEU A 238 -1.26 -16.17 -12.06
N GLN A 239 -1.24 -17.41 -12.57
CA GLN A 239 -2.44 -18.21 -12.86
C GLN A 239 -3.42 -17.54 -13.84
N VAL A 240 -2.90 -16.78 -14.81
CA VAL A 240 -3.73 -16.01 -15.75
C VAL A 240 -4.26 -16.91 -16.87
N THR A 241 -5.57 -16.90 -17.05
CA THR A 241 -6.29 -17.57 -18.13
C THR A 241 -7.38 -16.64 -18.66
N ASP A 242 -8.07 -17.02 -19.73
CA ASP A 242 -9.20 -16.23 -20.25
C ASP A 242 -10.34 -16.09 -19.23
N GLN A 243 -10.48 -17.06 -18.31
CA GLN A 243 -11.46 -17.04 -17.21
C GLN A 243 -10.90 -16.42 -15.92
N ASN A 244 -9.60 -16.16 -15.85
CA ASN A 244 -8.93 -15.50 -14.74
C ASN A 244 -7.98 -14.41 -15.26
N PRO A 245 -8.49 -13.40 -15.99
CA PRO A 245 -7.66 -12.36 -16.59
C PRO A 245 -7.10 -11.44 -15.50
N ILE A 246 -5.88 -10.95 -15.70
CA ILE A 246 -5.31 -9.86 -14.92
C ILE A 246 -5.05 -8.67 -15.84
N ASP A 247 -5.35 -7.47 -15.36
CA ASP A 247 -5.02 -6.25 -16.07
C ASP A 247 -3.49 -6.03 -16.07
N GLY A 248 -2.96 -5.59 -17.20
CA GLY A 248 -1.56 -5.17 -17.35
C GLY A 248 -0.51 -6.29 -17.28
N LEU A 249 -0.84 -7.53 -17.66
CA LEU A 249 0.13 -8.65 -17.66
C LEU A 249 1.40 -8.34 -18.47
N GLU A 250 1.24 -7.77 -19.67
CA GLU A 250 2.35 -7.37 -20.52
C GLU A 250 3.18 -6.26 -19.86
N GLY A 251 2.52 -5.21 -19.36
CA GLY A 251 3.16 -4.10 -18.67
C GLY A 251 4.00 -4.55 -17.45
N ARG A 252 3.49 -5.51 -16.67
CA ARG A 252 4.23 -6.13 -15.55
C ARG A 252 5.46 -6.89 -16.01
N THR A 253 5.33 -7.65 -17.08
CA THR A 253 6.42 -8.43 -17.66
C THR A 253 7.52 -7.48 -18.13
N GLN A 254 7.15 -6.45 -18.90
CA GLN A 254 8.09 -5.43 -19.39
C GLN A 254 8.72 -4.62 -18.26
N LEU A 255 7.99 -4.34 -17.17
CA LEU A 255 8.56 -3.65 -16.01
C LEU A 255 9.67 -4.49 -15.34
N LEU A 256 9.47 -5.81 -15.19
CA LEU A 256 10.51 -6.69 -14.65
C LEU A 256 11.71 -6.82 -15.60
N ILE A 257 11.48 -6.84 -16.92
CA ILE A 257 12.57 -6.80 -17.91
C ILE A 257 13.32 -5.47 -17.79
N LYS A 258 12.65 -4.32 -17.73
CA LYS A 258 13.34 -3.02 -17.51
C LYS A 258 14.11 -2.97 -16.19
N LEU A 259 13.62 -3.66 -15.16
CA LEU A 259 14.36 -3.79 -13.92
C LEU A 259 15.70 -4.52 -14.15
N SER A 260 15.80 -5.49 -15.07
CA SER A 260 17.11 -6.09 -15.37
C SER A 260 18.14 -5.05 -15.79
N ASP A 261 17.74 -4.11 -16.64
CA ASP A 261 18.65 -3.07 -17.15
C ASP A 261 19.06 -2.10 -16.03
N ALA A 262 18.11 -1.68 -15.19
CA ALA A 262 18.40 -0.81 -14.04
C ALA A 262 19.39 -1.47 -13.05
N LEU A 263 19.25 -2.78 -12.83
CA LEU A 263 20.13 -3.53 -11.94
C LEU A 263 21.58 -3.64 -12.43
N GLN A 264 21.88 -3.29 -13.68
CA GLN A 264 23.26 -3.25 -14.20
C GLN A 264 24.09 -2.12 -13.60
N ASN A 265 23.49 -1.18 -12.86
CA ASN A 265 24.24 -0.20 -12.08
C ASN A 265 24.93 -0.88 -10.88
N GLN A 266 26.12 -1.44 -11.13
CA GLN A 266 26.89 -2.19 -10.14
C GLN A 266 27.31 -1.37 -8.92
N ALA A 267 27.34 -0.04 -9.01
CA ALA A 267 27.62 0.81 -7.86
C ALA A 267 26.53 0.63 -6.78
N ILE A 268 25.27 0.50 -7.18
CA ILE A 268 24.12 0.33 -6.27
C ILE A 268 23.81 -1.15 -6.05
N PHE A 269 23.83 -1.96 -7.11
CA PHE A 269 23.31 -3.32 -7.11
C PHE A 269 24.41 -4.40 -7.11
N GLY A 270 25.66 -4.00 -6.87
CA GLY A 270 26.81 -4.89 -6.78
C GLY A 270 27.13 -5.61 -8.09
N VAL A 271 28.20 -6.43 -8.05
CA VAL A 271 28.65 -7.21 -9.22
C VAL A 271 27.64 -8.26 -9.67
N ASP A 272 26.81 -8.74 -8.73
CA ASP A 272 25.76 -9.72 -9.01
C ASP A 272 24.50 -9.09 -9.62
N SER A 273 24.44 -7.75 -9.73
CA SER A 273 23.30 -6.99 -10.28
C SER A 273 21.96 -7.42 -9.65
N ARG A 274 21.90 -7.41 -8.32
CA ARG A 274 20.74 -7.83 -7.51
C ARG A 274 20.13 -6.65 -6.76
N PRO A 275 18.79 -6.57 -6.62
CA PRO A 275 18.17 -5.53 -5.81
C PRO A 275 18.70 -5.50 -4.37
N GLY A 276 18.89 -6.67 -3.75
CA GLY A 276 19.32 -6.82 -2.36
C GLY A 276 20.67 -6.18 -2.05
N ASN A 277 21.55 -6.03 -3.04
CA ASN A 277 22.86 -5.39 -2.87
C ASN A 277 22.77 -3.87 -2.63
N MET A 278 21.58 -3.25 -2.82
CA MET A 278 21.36 -1.87 -2.36
C MET A 278 21.60 -1.72 -0.86
N LEU A 279 21.43 -2.81 -0.09
CA LEU A 279 21.72 -2.83 1.34
C LEU A 279 23.19 -2.52 1.62
N ASP A 280 24.10 -3.14 0.87
CA ASP A 280 25.54 -2.92 0.99
C ASP A 280 25.92 -1.49 0.63
N TYR A 281 25.33 -0.97 -0.44
CA TYR A 281 25.49 0.44 -0.82
C TYR A 281 25.04 1.35 0.32
N LEU A 282 23.85 1.13 0.88
CA LEU A 282 23.34 1.97 1.97
C LEU A 282 24.18 1.87 3.23
N LEU A 283 24.59 0.67 3.64
CA LEU A 283 25.42 0.48 4.84
C LEU A 283 26.81 1.11 4.71
N SER A 284 27.35 1.17 3.49
CA SER A 284 28.65 1.80 3.19
C SER A 284 28.54 3.27 2.80
N HIS A 285 27.33 3.81 2.65
CA HIS A 285 27.12 5.17 2.17
C HIS A 285 27.68 6.20 3.17
N PRO A 286 28.36 7.28 2.73
CA PRO A 286 28.99 8.25 3.63
C PRO A 286 28.05 8.97 4.61
N THR A 287 26.74 9.00 4.31
CA THR A 287 25.71 9.60 5.18
C THR A 287 25.17 8.61 6.22
N THR A 288 25.50 7.32 6.11
CA THR A 288 25.08 6.31 7.08
C THR A 288 25.96 6.39 8.31
N HIS A 289 25.33 6.58 9.46
CA HIS A 289 26.04 6.65 10.73
C HIS A 289 26.21 5.23 11.29
N ALA A 290 27.46 4.76 11.29
CA ALA A 290 27.83 3.51 11.94
C ALA A 290 27.89 3.72 13.46
N SER A 291 26.82 3.35 14.17
CA SER A 291 26.77 3.29 15.63
C SER A 291 26.66 1.83 16.10
N SER A 292 26.18 1.59 17.33
CA SER A 292 25.81 0.24 17.78
C SER A 292 24.76 -0.42 16.87
N VAL A 293 23.91 0.39 16.22
CA VAL A 293 23.04 0.02 15.11
C VAL A 293 23.29 0.95 13.92
N PRO A 294 23.18 0.48 12.66
CA PRO A 294 23.30 1.36 11.51
C PRO A 294 22.13 2.36 11.47
N ILE A 295 22.42 3.65 11.34
CA ILE A 295 21.41 4.69 11.17
C ILE A 295 21.54 5.24 9.75
N ILE A 296 20.51 4.99 8.92
CA ILE A 296 20.44 5.42 7.53
C ILE A 296 19.47 6.60 7.43
N PRO A 297 19.89 7.78 6.93
CA PRO A 297 18.94 8.84 6.62
C PRO A 297 17.94 8.38 5.55
N LEU A 298 16.63 8.54 5.79
CA LEU A 298 15.61 8.23 4.79
C LEU A 298 15.87 8.92 3.44
N PRO A 299 16.28 10.20 3.37
CA PRO A 299 16.62 10.83 2.08
C PRO A 299 17.69 10.07 1.29
N THR A 300 18.64 9.40 1.96
CA THR A 300 19.65 8.57 1.27
C THR A 300 19.02 7.31 0.66
N LEU A 301 18.15 6.63 1.40
CA LEU A 301 17.39 5.50 0.84
C LEU A 301 16.50 5.96 -0.32
N TRP A 302 15.83 7.10 -0.15
CA TRP A 302 14.94 7.68 -1.15
C TRP A 302 15.68 8.00 -2.46
N ASP A 303 16.79 8.72 -2.37
CA ASP A 303 17.60 9.12 -3.53
C ASP A 303 18.14 7.89 -4.26
N LEU A 304 18.62 6.87 -3.51
CA LEU A 304 19.03 5.59 -4.09
C LEU A 304 17.91 4.98 -4.94
N LEU A 305 16.68 4.92 -4.42
CA LEU A 305 15.57 4.31 -5.15
C LEU A 305 15.13 5.16 -6.35
N MET A 306 15.10 6.49 -6.20
CA MET A 306 14.74 7.39 -7.30
C MET A 306 15.75 7.34 -8.45
N ASP A 307 17.04 7.28 -8.14
CA ASP A 307 18.11 7.25 -9.14
C ASP A 307 18.34 5.83 -9.68
N GLY A 308 18.45 4.85 -8.79
CA GLY A 308 18.75 3.46 -9.12
C GLY A 308 17.61 2.76 -9.87
N LEU A 309 16.35 3.13 -9.59
CA LEU A 309 15.18 2.56 -10.29
C LEU A 309 14.57 3.53 -11.30
N GLY A 310 15.08 4.75 -11.43
CA GLY A 310 14.61 5.75 -12.41
C GLY A 310 14.33 5.20 -13.83
N PRO A 311 15.23 4.38 -14.41
CA PRO A 311 15.06 3.83 -15.76
C PRO A 311 13.85 2.91 -15.96
N ILE A 312 13.31 2.30 -14.89
CA ILE A 312 12.17 1.36 -15.03
C ILE A 312 10.85 2.08 -15.29
N TRP A 313 10.78 3.36 -14.93
CA TRP A 313 9.56 4.14 -15.04
C TRP A 313 9.27 4.59 -16.48
N PRO A 314 7.99 4.78 -16.84
CA PRO A 314 7.65 5.29 -18.17
C PRO A 314 8.28 6.65 -18.44
N GLN A 315 9.08 6.72 -19.50
CA GLN A 315 9.77 7.94 -19.95
C GLN A 315 8.82 8.94 -20.63
N THR A 316 7.51 8.69 -20.63
CA THR A 316 6.48 9.53 -21.25
C THR A 316 5.77 10.45 -20.25
N ARG A 317 6.06 10.33 -18.95
CA ARG A 317 5.42 11.14 -17.88
C ARG A 317 5.89 12.60 -17.91
N THR A 318 5.50 13.42 -16.94
CA THR A 318 5.89 14.82 -16.88
C THR A 318 7.42 14.99 -16.87
N HIS A 319 7.91 15.98 -17.64
CA HIS A 319 9.32 16.32 -17.76
C HIS A 319 9.58 17.77 -17.35
N ILE A 320 10.80 18.03 -16.88
CA ILE A 320 11.42 19.36 -16.88
C ILE A 320 12.75 19.22 -17.60
N ASP A 321 13.02 20.10 -18.55
CA ASP A 321 14.26 20.14 -19.33
C ASP A 321 14.66 18.77 -19.93
N GLY A 322 13.66 18.02 -20.40
CA GLY A 322 13.85 16.68 -20.98
C GLY A 322 14.12 15.56 -19.97
N VAL A 323 14.12 15.85 -18.66
CA VAL A 323 14.27 14.84 -17.61
C VAL A 323 12.91 14.40 -17.08
N PRO A 324 12.56 13.10 -17.16
CA PRO A 324 11.31 12.59 -16.62
C PRO A 324 11.32 12.64 -15.10
N LEU A 325 10.21 13.09 -14.53
CA LEU A 325 10.04 13.21 -13.07
C LEU A 325 9.50 11.93 -12.43
N GLY A 326 8.87 11.04 -13.20
CA GLY A 326 8.20 9.86 -12.67
C GLY A 326 6.73 10.16 -12.34
N ASP A 327 6.27 9.75 -11.16
CA ASP A 327 4.88 9.99 -10.70
C ASP A 327 4.75 11.39 -10.10
N ALA A 328 4.84 12.39 -10.97
CA ALA A 328 4.64 13.80 -10.68
C ALA A 328 3.89 14.45 -11.84
N TRP A 329 2.87 15.23 -11.56
CA TRP A 329 1.91 15.68 -12.57
C TRP A 329 1.56 17.16 -12.40
N PRO A 330 1.29 17.89 -13.49
CA PRO A 330 0.73 19.23 -13.40
C PRO A 330 -0.66 19.16 -12.75
N CYS A 331 -0.98 20.14 -11.93
CA CYS A 331 -2.30 20.29 -11.31
C CYS A 331 -2.74 21.74 -11.39
N SER A 332 -3.94 21.98 -11.90
CA SER A 332 -4.37 23.34 -12.24
C SER A 332 -4.67 24.23 -11.03
N ILE A 333 -4.86 23.65 -9.85
CA ILE A 333 -5.03 24.40 -8.60
C ILE A 333 -3.70 24.91 -8.04
N MET A 334 -2.59 24.38 -8.54
CA MET A 334 -1.25 24.78 -8.09
C MET A 334 -0.87 26.15 -8.64
N PRO A 335 0.02 26.89 -7.95
CA PRO A 335 0.61 28.09 -8.50
C PRO A 335 1.24 27.83 -9.86
N SER A 336 1.06 28.76 -10.79
CA SER A 336 1.65 28.69 -12.12
C SER A 336 2.30 30.02 -12.45
N HIS A 337 3.63 30.00 -12.62
CA HIS A 337 4.39 31.15 -13.07
C HIS A 337 5.08 30.83 -14.40
N PRO A 338 5.01 31.71 -15.43
CA PRO A 338 5.60 31.43 -16.74
C PRO A 338 7.09 31.07 -16.73
N THR A 339 7.84 31.62 -15.77
CA THR A 339 9.28 31.34 -15.62
C THR A 339 9.59 30.16 -14.70
N HIS A 340 8.61 29.67 -13.92
CA HIS A 340 8.77 28.55 -12.97
C HIS A 340 7.70 27.48 -13.23
N PRO A 341 7.73 26.78 -14.38
CA PRO A 341 6.71 25.78 -14.72
C PRO A 341 6.62 24.64 -13.70
N TRP A 342 7.70 24.38 -12.97
CA TRP A 342 7.77 23.38 -11.89
C TRP A 342 6.78 23.66 -10.76
N GLU A 343 6.34 24.91 -10.55
CA GLU A 343 5.37 25.26 -9.51
C GLU A 343 3.99 24.63 -9.78
N SER A 344 3.66 24.32 -11.03
CA SER A 344 2.37 23.67 -11.32
C SER A 344 2.37 22.17 -10.96
N ILE A 345 3.52 21.59 -10.63
CA ILE A 345 3.70 20.14 -10.52
C ILE A 345 3.53 19.67 -9.07
N VAL A 346 2.81 18.56 -8.91
CA VAL A 346 2.64 17.81 -7.67
C VAL A 346 3.30 16.43 -7.81
N PRO A 347 4.41 16.16 -7.08
CA PRO A 347 5.01 14.84 -7.03
C PRO A 347 4.32 13.94 -5.99
N PHE A 348 4.17 12.66 -6.32
CA PHE A 348 3.64 11.64 -5.43
C PHE A 348 4.62 10.50 -5.24
N HIS A 349 5.28 10.04 -6.32
CA HIS A 349 6.23 8.92 -6.31
C HIS A 349 5.71 7.72 -5.51
N LYS A 350 4.40 7.43 -5.65
CA LYS A 350 3.67 6.55 -4.72
C LYS A 350 4.26 5.15 -4.66
N LEU A 351 4.69 4.60 -5.81
CA LEU A 351 5.28 3.28 -5.84
C LEU A 351 6.68 3.24 -5.20
N THR A 352 7.48 4.29 -5.37
CA THR A 352 8.76 4.44 -4.66
C THR A 352 8.52 4.53 -3.15
N GLN A 353 7.53 5.30 -2.69
CA GLN A 353 7.15 5.33 -1.27
C GLN A 353 6.68 3.96 -0.78
N TRP A 354 5.87 3.25 -1.57
CA TRP A 354 5.43 1.90 -1.24
C TRP A 354 6.60 0.92 -1.11
N LEU A 355 7.61 1.05 -1.99
CA LEU A 355 8.83 0.27 -1.92
C LEU A 355 9.65 0.62 -0.67
N CYS A 356 9.84 1.91 -0.35
CA CYS A 356 10.50 2.37 0.88
C CYS A 356 9.88 1.71 2.11
N TYR A 357 8.57 1.92 2.31
CA TYR A 357 7.83 1.31 3.42
C TYR A 357 8.06 -0.20 3.50
N SER A 358 8.08 -0.87 2.37
CA SER A 358 8.24 -2.32 2.31
C SER A 358 9.65 -2.78 2.68
N ILE A 359 10.71 -2.20 2.12
CA ILE A 359 12.09 -2.70 2.30
C ILE A 359 12.75 -2.19 3.59
N MET A 360 12.26 -1.11 4.19
CA MET A 360 12.69 -0.69 5.52
C MET A 360 12.38 -1.78 6.58
N VAL A 361 11.30 -2.55 6.41
CA VAL A 361 10.88 -3.60 7.35
C VAL A 361 11.92 -4.71 7.50
N PRO A 362 12.38 -5.43 6.45
CA PRO A 362 13.41 -6.45 6.61
C PRO A 362 14.73 -5.89 7.15
N MET A 363 15.15 -4.69 6.73
CA MET A 363 16.36 -4.05 7.23
C MET A 363 16.28 -3.76 8.73
N THR A 364 15.14 -3.24 9.20
CA THR A 364 14.88 -2.99 10.62
C THR A 364 14.79 -4.30 11.40
N LYS A 365 14.01 -5.28 10.92
CA LYS A 365 13.75 -6.53 11.63
C LYS A 365 14.98 -7.41 11.78
N LEU A 366 15.81 -7.52 10.73
CA LEU A 366 16.92 -8.47 10.71
C LEU A 366 18.25 -7.85 11.13
N LEU A 367 18.44 -6.55 10.90
CA LEU A 367 19.72 -5.87 11.11
C LEU A 367 19.63 -4.70 12.10
N GLN A 368 18.44 -4.45 12.66
CA GLN A 368 18.18 -3.34 13.59
C GLN A 368 18.53 -1.97 13.00
N VAL A 369 18.51 -1.86 11.67
CA VAL A 369 18.72 -0.59 10.98
C VAL A 369 17.66 0.41 11.44
N HIS A 370 18.10 1.60 11.84
CA HIS A 370 17.23 2.72 12.12
C HIS A 370 17.20 3.68 10.93
N PHE A 371 16.01 4.15 10.55
CA PHE A 371 15.85 5.15 9.51
C PHE A 371 15.51 6.51 10.12
N ALA A 372 16.48 7.41 10.15
CA ALA A 372 16.23 8.78 10.59
C ALA A 372 15.44 9.53 9.51
N GLY A 373 14.44 10.31 9.90
CA GLY A 373 13.57 10.98 8.94
C GLY A 373 12.48 10.10 8.35
N ALA A 374 12.18 8.93 8.93
CA ALA A 374 11.11 8.04 8.45
C ALA A 374 9.75 8.75 8.32
N GLU A 375 9.50 9.77 9.15
CA GLU A 375 8.33 10.65 9.11
C GLU A 375 8.23 11.54 7.87
N LEU A 376 9.31 11.65 7.07
CA LEU A 376 9.24 12.31 5.77
C LEU A 376 8.43 11.49 4.76
N LEU A 377 8.30 10.17 4.93
CA LEU A 377 7.34 9.39 4.15
C LEU A 377 5.92 9.91 4.38
N THR A 378 5.12 9.88 3.33
CA THR A 378 3.77 10.44 3.32
C THR A 378 2.72 9.35 3.24
N GLY A 379 1.45 9.74 3.35
CA GLY A 379 0.33 8.86 3.08
C GLY A 379 0.33 8.44 1.61
N LEU A 380 -0.04 7.20 1.31
CA LEU A 380 -0.06 6.72 -0.08
C LEU A 380 -1.34 7.19 -0.78
N PRO A 381 -1.26 8.01 -1.84
CA PRO A 381 -2.44 8.54 -2.52
C PRO A 381 -2.98 7.54 -3.55
N GLU A 382 -3.41 6.39 -3.06
CA GLU A 382 -4.09 5.37 -3.83
C GLU A 382 -5.59 5.35 -3.55
N TYR A 383 -6.33 4.59 -4.36
CA TYR A 383 -7.78 4.67 -4.41
C TYR A 383 -8.49 4.23 -3.13
N ARG A 384 -7.86 3.46 -2.23
CA ARG A 384 -8.48 3.10 -0.93
C ARG A 384 -8.40 4.25 0.05
N ASN A 385 -7.22 4.83 0.24
CA ASN A 385 -7.04 6.00 1.09
C ASN A 385 -7.82 7.22 0.56
N GLY A 386 -7.76 7.48 -0.74
CA GLY A 386 -8.56 8.55 -1.33
C GLY A 386 -10.05 8.23 -1.28
N GLY A 387 -10.41 6.96 -1.46
CA GLY A 387 -11.79 6.47 -1.44
C GLY A 387 -12.43 6.58 -0.07
N LEU A 388 -11.66 6.39 1.02
CA LEU A 388 -12.10 6.64 2.39
C LEU A 388 -12.70 8.03 2.53
N PHE A 389 -11.99 9.07 2.08
CA PHE A 389 -12.46 10.45 2.21
C PHE A 389 -13.67 10.77 1.33
N VAL A 390 -13.84 10.06 0.21
CA VAL A 390 -15.01 10.23 -0.64
C VAL A 390 -16.23 9.50 -0.07
N ASP A 391 -16.07 8.24 0.34
CA ASP A 391 -17.16 7.42 0.87
C ASP A 391 -17.62 7.87 2.28
N THR A 392 -16.78 8.55 3.06
CA THR A 392 -17.21 9.22 4.31
C THR A 392 -17.90 10.57 4.07
N GLY A 393 -17.87 11.08 2.83
CA GLY A 393 -18.45 12.37 2.46
C GLY A 393 -17.56 13.59 2.74
N LEU A 394 -16.31 13.41 3.19
CA LEU A 394 -15.35 14.52 3.35
C LEU A 394 -15.10 15.22 2.01
N MET A 395 -14.97 14.45 0.94
CA MET A 395 -14.79 14.94 -0.41
C MET A 395 -15.92 14.43 -1.32
N THR A 396 -16.51 15.32 -2.10
CA THR A 396 -17.50 14.96 -3.12
C THR A 396 -17.07 15.51 -4.46
N LEU A 397 -17.05 14.66 -5.49
CA LEU A 397 -16.75 15.08 -6.86
C LEU A 397 -17.83 16.06 -7.34
N LYS A 398 -17.43 17.18 -7.95
CA LYS A 398 -18.41 18.17 -8.45
C LYS A 398 -19.30 17.58 -9.55
N PRO A 399 -20.51 18.11 -9.77
CA PRO A 399 -21.48 17.52 -10.70
C PRO A 399 -20.96 17.36 -12.13
N ASP A 400 -20.27 18.38 -12.67
CA ASP A 400 -19.75 18.34 -14.04
C ASP A 400 -18.67 17.27 -14.22
N GLU A 401 -17.77 17.14 -13.22
CA GLU A 401 -16.75 16.09 -13.22
C GLU A 401 -17.37 14.70 -13.05
N THR A 402 -18.40 14.58 -12.22
CA THR A 402 -19.16 13.34 -12.05
C THR A 402 -19.74 12.90 -13.39
N GLN A 403 -20.41 13.81 -14.12
CA GLN A 403 -20.95 13.51 -15.43
C GLN A 403 -19.86 13.08 -16.43
N ARG A 404 -18.75 13.84 -16.50
CA ARG A 404 -17.60 13.53 -17.37
C ARG A 404 -17.01 12.16 -17.08
N GLY A 405 -16.79 11.83 -15.81
CA GLY A 405 -16.25 10.53 -15.41
C GLY A 405 -17.21 9.37 -15.68
N LEU A 406 -18.53 9.58 -15.56
CA LEU A 406 -19.52 8.56 -15.88
C LEU A 406 -19.63 8.29 -17.39
N GLU A 407 -19.47 9.31 -18.22
CA GLU A 407 -19.36 9.15 -19.68
C GLU A 407 -18.15 8.31 -20.06
N GLN A 408 -16.99 8.60 -19.44
CA GLN A 408 -15.78 7.82 -19.64
C GLN A 408 -15.95 6.36 -19.19
N TYR A 409 -16.60 6.11 -18.05
CA TYR A 409 -16.91 4.76 -17.60
C TYR A 409 -17.75 4.00 -18.62
N ARG A 410 -18.81 4.61 -19.17
CA ARG A 410 -19.67 3.98 -20.19
C ARG A 410 -18.88 3.59 -21.43
N ALA A 411 -18.04 4.49 -21.93
CA ALA A 411 -17.16 4.20 -23.07
C ALA A 411 -16.18 3.06 -22.77
N ASN A 412 -15.67 2.95 -21.54
CA ASN A 412 -14.81 1.83 -21.14
C ASN A 412 -15.60 0.52 -21.01
N ALA A 413 -16.82 0.55 -20.48
CA ALA A 413 -17.68 -0.62 -20.29
C ALA A 413 -18.12 -1.29 -21.61
N GLU A 414 -18.08 -0.56 -22.74
CA GLU A 414 -18.32 -1.12 -24.08
C GLU A 414 -17.16 -1.99 -24.58
N ARG A 415 -15.98 -1.92 -23.97
CA ARG A 415 -14.81 -2.72 -24.35
C ARG A 415 -14.94 -4.15 -23.83
N LEU A 416 -14.54 -5.12 -24.65
CA LEU A 416 -14.58 -6.53 -24.29
C LEU A 416 -13.82 -6.79 -22.98
N GLY A 417 -14.49 -7.42 -22.03
CA GLY A 417 -13.89 -7.84 -20.75
C GLY A 417 -13.96 -6.81 -19.62
N GLN A 418 -14.36 -5.57 -19.90
CA GLN A 418 -14.53 -4.53 -18.87
C GLN A 418 -15.81 -4.74 -18.04
N PRO A 419 -15.85 -4.31 -16.76
CA PRO A 419 -17.07 -4.36 -15.96
C PRO A 419 -18.10 -3.34 -16.49
N SER A 420 -19.38 -3.68 -16.34
CA SER A 420 -20.51 -2.85 -16.78
C SER A 420 -21.57 -2.63 -15.67
N MET A 421 -21.23 -2.97 -14.42
CA MET A 421 -22.09 -2.83 -13.25
C MET A 421 -21.44 -1.95 -12.19
N GLU A 422 -22.23 -1.37 -11.28
CA GLU A 422 -21.77 -0.40 -10.25
C GLU A 422 -20.98 0.77 -10.85
N VAL A 423 -21.69 1.55 -11.67
CA VAL A 423 -21.17 2.68 -12.44
C VAL A 423 -20.62 3.77 -11.50
N VAL A 424 -19.32 4.00 -11.56
CA VAL A 424 -18.62 5.08 -10.84
C VAL A 424 -17.85 5.96 -11.83
N PRO A 425 -17.60 7.25 -11.51
CA PRO A 425 -16.77 8.11 -12.33
C PRO A 425 -15.39 7.50 -12.58
N MET A 426 -14.92 7.54 -13.83
CA MET A 426 -13.62 7.01 -14.25
C MET A 426 -12.76 8.09 -14.92
N PHE A 427 -11.48 8.13 -14.58
CA PHE A 427 -10.50 9.06 -15.16
C PHE A 427 -9.16 8.36 -15.41
N THR A 428 -8.32 8.94 -16.26
CA THR A 428 -6.92 8.51 -16.40
C THR A 428 -6.07 9.05 -15.25
N ALA A 429 -4.91 8.45 -15.01
CA ALA A 429 -4.06 8.80 -13.88
C ALA A 429 -3.47 10.22 -13.95
N ASP A 430 -3.33 10.74 -15.16
CA ASP A 430 -2.82 12.07 -15.50
C ASP A 430 -3.93 13.13 -15.54
N ASP A 431 -5.19 12.74 -15.33
CA ASP A 431 -6.31 13.67 -15.27
C ASP A 431 -6.20 14.58 -14.05
N ASP A 432 -6.46 15.89 -14.23
CA ASP A 432 -6.40 16.91 -13.19
C ASP A 432 -7.29 16.57 -11.97
N VAL A 433 -8.42 15.87 -12.18
CA VAL A 433 -9.28 15.33 -11.09
C VAL A 433 -8.49 14.34 -10.22
N ILE A 434 -7.76 13.42 -10.83
CA ILE A 434 -7.01 12.40 -10.11
C ILE A 434 -5.80 13.03 -9.41
N VAL A 435 -5.11 13.96 -10.05
CA VAL A 435 -3.97 14.66 -9.44
C VAL A 435 -4.42 15.47 -8.23
N GLU A 436 -5.50 16.26 -8.34
CA GLU A 436 -6.05 17.03 -7.21
C GLU A 436 -6.54 16.12 -6.08
N TRP A 437 -7.24 15.02 -6.41
CA TRP A 437 -7.71 14.04 -5.41
C TRP A 437 -6.56 13.38 -4.66
N ARG A 438 -5.51 12.95 -5.39
CA ARG A 438 -4.31 12.35 -4.81
C ARG A 438 -3.59 13.34 -3.89
N ALA A 439 -3.47 14.60 -4.30
CA ALA A 439 -2.83 15.64 -3.49
C ALA A 439 -3.60 15.95 -2.21
N ALA A 440 -4.92 16.11 -2.30
CA ALA A 440 -5.78 16.29 -1.13
C ALA A 440 -5.69 15.08 -0.18
N THR A 441 -5.66 13.86 -0.73
CA THR A 441 -5.54 12.61 0.04
C THR A 441 -4.27 12.58 0.88
N VAL A 442 -3.10 12.93 0.31
CA VAL A 442 -1.84 12.99 1.08
C VAL A 442 -1.97 13.94 2.28
N GLY A 443 -2.48 15.15 2.04
CA GLY A 443 -2.63 16.15 3.10
C GLY A 443 -3.62 15.73 4.19
N PHE A 444 -4.79 15.18 3.81
CA PHE A 444 -5.77 14.74 4.78
C PHE A 444 -5.33 13.52 5.58
N LEU A 445 -4.45 12.65 5.06
CA LEU A 445 -3.88 11.55 5.83
C LEU A 445 -2.95 12.04 6.95
N ASP A 446 -2.19 13.11 6.73
CA ASP A 446 -1.37 13.72 7.78
C ASP A 446 -2.26 14.30 8.90
N GLU A 447 -3.34 15.01 8.55
CA GLU A 447 -4.33 15.53 9.52
C GLU A 447 -5.07 14.39 10.24
N LEU A 448 -5.43 13.33 9.52
CA LEU A 448 -6.12 12.17 10.05
C LEU A 448 -5.28 11.48 11.13
N LEU A 449 -3.96 11.37 10.92
CA LEU A 449 -3.04 10.79 11.90
C LEU A 449 -3.07 11.54 13.24
N ILE A 450 -3.11 12.86 13.19
CA ILE A 450 -3.14 13.72 14.37
C ILE A 450 -4.43 13.46 15.15
N GLU A 451 -5.59 13.51 14.48
CA GLU A 451 -6.89 13.35 15.13
C GLU A 451 -7.15 11.90 15.58
N VAL A 452 -6.66 10.89 14.84
CA VAL A 452 -6.71 9.48 15.25
C VAL A 452 -5.92 9.28 16.54
N ASN A 453 -4.67 9.78 16.62
CA ASN A 453 -3.86 9.66 17.85
C ASN A 453 -4.53 10.35 19.05
N LYS A 454 -5.08 11.55 18.83
CA LYS A 454 -5.82 12.29 19.85
C LYS A 454 -7.07 11.52 20.33
N MET A 455 -7.85 10.94 19.43
CA MET A 455 -9.06 10.17 19.78
C MET A 455 -8.73 8.81 20.41
N LEU A 456 -7.56 8.25 20.12
CA LEU A 456 -7.02 7.07 20.80
C LEU A 456 -6.39 7.40 22.17
N GLY A 457 -6.14 8.68 22.46
CA GLY A 457 -5.49 9.13 23.69
C GLY A 457 -3.98 8.86 23.71
N LEU A 458 -3.34 8.77 22.54
CA LEU A 458 -1.91 8.49 22.40
C LEU A 458 -1.10 9.79 22.33
N SER A 459 0.12 9.75 22.90
CA SER A 459 1.02 10.90 22.94
C SER A 459 2.48 10.46 22.97
N GLY A 460 3.40 11.33 22.54
CA GLY A 460 4.84 11.04 22.58
C GLY A 460 5.20 9.81 21.75
N SER A 461 5.93 8.89 22.36
CA SER A 461 6.39 7.64 21.74
C SER A 461 5.29 6.58 21.59
N ASP A 462 4.14 6.75 22.25
CA ASP A 462 2.98 5.86 22.12
C ASP A 462 2.10 6.21 20.91
N CYS A 463 2.34 7.35 20.25
CA CYS A 463 1.62 7.73 19.04
C CYS A 463 1.80 6.68 17.94
N LEU A 464 0.71 6.38 17.24
CA LEU A 464 0.78 5.70 15.95
C LEU A 464 1.62 6.54 15.00
N SER A 465 2.52 5.86 14.30
CA SER A 465 3.14 6.39 13.10
C SER A 465 2.14 6.42 11.93
N LEU A 466 2.43 7.22 10.90
CA LEU A 466 1.65 7.24 9.67
C LEU A 466 1.54 5.84 9.07
N ALA A 467 2.65 5.10 9.01
CA ALA A 467 2.68 3.72 8.52
C ALA A 467 1.72 2.80 9.30
N GLN A 468 1.63 2.92 10.62
CA GLN A 468 0.71 2.10 11.42
C GLN A 468 -0.75 2.47 11.18
N MET A 469 -1.06 3.77 11.07
CA MET A 469 -2.42 4.22 10.76
C MET A 469 -2.85 3.78 9.35
N LEU A 470 -1.95 3.82 8.36
CA LEU A 470 -2.24 3.31 7.02
C LEU A 470 -2.62 1.83 7.08
N GLU A 471 -1.81 1.00 7.74
CA GLU A 471 -2.00 -0.46 7.83
C GLU A 471 -3.28 -0.86 8.57
N ALA A 472 -3.44 -0.37 9.79
CA ALA A 472 -4.55 -0.76 10.66
C ALA A 472 -5.83 0.04 10.41
N GLY A 473 -5.72 1.19 9.74
CA GLY A 473 -6.77 2.19 9.66
C GLY A 473 -7.17 2.47 8.21
N SER A 474 -6.59 3.51 7.62
CA SER A 474 -7.15 4.15 6.41
C SER A 474 -7.16 3.24 5.19
N TRP A 475 -6.10 2.47 4.94
CA TRP A 475 -6.02 1.60 3.76
C TRP A 475 -7.02 0.43 3.84
N LYS A 476 -7.16 -0.14 5.03
CA LYS A 476 -8.15 -1.18 5.33
C LYS A 476 -9.57 -0.62 5.31
N GLY A 477 -9.77 0.55 5.93
CA GLY A 477 -11.05 1.20 6.05
C GLY A 477 -11.64 1.64 4.72
N GLY A 478 -10.83 2.24 3.85
CA GLY A 478 -11.27 2.61 2.50
C GLY A 478 -11.71 1.41 1.68
N ARG A 479 -11.02 0.26 1.81
CA ARG A 479 -11.46 -1.00 1.20
C ARG A 479 -12.80 -1.49 1.78
N GLU A 480 -12.93 -1.51 3.11
CA GLU A 480 -14.16 -1.99 3.76
C GLU A 480 -15.37 -1.11 3.39
N LEU A 481 -15.19 0.22 3.30
CA LEU A 481 -16.25 1.12 2.81
C LEU A 481 -16.63 0.83 1.37
N ALA A 482 -15.63 0.66 0.49
CA ALA A 482 -15.88 0.29 -0.90
C ALA A 482 -16.69 -1.02 -1.01
N GLU A 483 -16.37 -2.03 -0.19
CA GLU A 483 -17.11 -3.30 -0.16
C GLU A 483 -18.57 -3.14 0.31
N VAL A 484 -18.84 -2.25 1.26
CA VAL A 484 -20.20 -2.00 1.74
C VAL A 484 -20.99 -1.16 0.75
N SER A 485 -20.39 -0.10 0.21
CA SER A 485 -21.04 0.85 -0.70
C SER A 485 -21.26 0.26 -2.10
N ARG A 486 -20.37 -0.63 -2.54
CA ARG A 486 -20.32 -1.21 -3.89
C ARG A 486 -20.10 -2.73 -3.80
N PRO A 487 -21.09 -3.52 -3.32
CA PRO A 487 -20.89 -4.92 -2.95
C PRO A 487 -20.60 -5.85 -4.13
N ASN A 488 -20.95 -5.48 -5.37
CA ASN A 488 -20.74 -6.35 -6.52
C ASN A 488 -19.33 -6.25 -7.10
N THR A 489 -18.75 -5.06 -7.19
CA THR A 489 -17.43 -4.80 -7.78
C THR A 489 -16.37 -4.55 -6.72
N LYS A 490 -16.78 -4.04 -5.55
CA LYS A 490 -15.89 -3.64 -4.44
C LYS A 490 -14.87 -2.60 -4.86
N GLU A 491 -15.23 -1.80 -5.86
CA GLU A 491 -14.38 -0.78 -6.46
C GLU A 491 -14.42 0.51 -5.64
N PRO A 492 -13.37 1.33 -5.73
CA PRO A 492 -13.37 2.66 -5.12
C PRO A 492 -14.49 3.55 -5.68
N PRO A 493 -14.85 4.64 -4.96
CA PRO A 493 -15.84 5.62 -5.43
C PRO A 493 -15.47 6.35 -6.72
N ILE A 494 -14.18 6.37 -7.07
CA ILE A 494 -13.66 6.92 -8.32
C ILE A 494 -12.66 5.92 -8.88
N MET A 495 -12.86 5.52 -10.13
CA MET A 495 -12.03 4.55 -10.83
C MET A 495 -10.90 5.24 -11.60
N ILE A 496 -9.72 4.63 -11.54
CA ILE A 496 -8.56 5.07 -12.31
C ILE A 496 -8.36 4.05 -13.43
N PHE A 497 -8.29 4.55 -14.68
CA PHE A 497 -7.89 3.73 -15.81
C PHE A 497 -6.44 3.31 -15.63
N SER A 498 -6.20 2.02 -15.42
CA SER A 498 -4.86 1.45 -15.24
C SER A 498 -4.51 0.54 -16.40
N ASP A 499 -3.30 0.75 -16.95
CA ASP A 499 -2.64 -0.15 -17.90
C ASP A 499 -1.68 -1.13 -17.20
N GLY A 500 -1.72 -1.18 -15.86
CA GLY A 500 -0.79 -1.95 -15.03
C GLY A 500 0.57 -1.28 -14.78
N THR A 501 0.79 -0.06 -15.28
CA THR A 501 2.01 0.74 -15.04
C THR A 501 1.76 1.95 -14.13
N VAL A 502 0.50 2.28 -13.89
CA VAL A 502 0.06 3.25 -12.87
C VAL A 502 -0.47 2.49 -11.65
N PHE A 503 0.10 2.80 -10.48
CA PHE A 503 -0.01 2.04 -9.22
C PHE A 503 -0.76 2.78 -8.13
#